data_AF-A0A975MEL2-F1
#
_entry.id   AF-A0A975MEL2-F1
#
_cell.length_a   1.000
_cell.length_b   1.000
_cell.length_c   1.000
_cell.angle_alpha   90.00
_cell.angle_beta   90.00
_cell.angle_gamma   90.00
#
_symmetry.space_group_name_H-M   'P 1'
#
loop_
_entity.id
_entity.type
_entity.pdbx_description
1 polymer ?
#
loop_
_entity_poly.entity_id
_entity_poly.type
_entity_poly.pdbx_seq_one_letter_code
_entity_poly.pdbx_strand_id
1 'polypeptide(L)'
;MRFFSRLNPASGMRDFWQEFSRPQPYRIPILLVSVALTGGLLLAFGTEKVDVPPEKPDIIYITTFAPDRTEAEIVASNIANQKKKDIIAAELARREEEKRDLYRTLGKMSGMDTDKIEAQAEKERAAEEKKREAYIEQVVGKGSDAPAQ
;
A
#
# COMPACT_ATOMS: atom_id res chain seq x y z
N MET A 1 14.86 37.55 -30.14
CA MET A 1 14.51 36.50 -31.13
C MET A 1 15.72 35.97 -31.95
N ARG A 2 16.97 36.06 -31.45
CA ARG A 2 18.19 35.69 -32.21
C ARG A 2 18.80 34.33 -31.84
N PHE A 3 18.26 33.67 -30.81
CA PHE A 3 18.72 32.34 -30.38
C PHE A 3 18.10 31.21 -31.21
N PHE A 4 16.79 31.28 -31.49
CA PHE A 4 16.10 30.27 -32.29
C PHE A 4 16.52 30.24 -33.77
N SER A 5 17.01 31.36 -34.33
CA SER A 5 17.58 31.38 -35.68
C SER A 5 18.96 30.72 -35.79
N ARG A 6 19.71 30.60 -34.68
CA ARG A 6 21.01 29.91 -34.60
C ARG A 6 20.87 28.40 -34.38
N LEU A 7 19.75 27.96 -33.82
CA LEU A 7 19.41 26.56 -33.62
C LEU A 7 18.55 26.01 -34.76
N ASN A 8 18.57 26.66 -35.93
CA ASN A 8 17.79 26.23 -37.07
C ASN A 8 18.42 24.97 -37.69
N PRO A 9 17.80 23.78 -37.58
CA PRO A 9 18.36 22.54 -38.11
C PRO A 9 18.47 22.57 -39.64
N ALA A 10 17.70 23.44 -40.31
CA ALA A 10 17.72 23.57 -41.76
C ALA A 10 19.07 24.10 -42.28
N SER A 11 19.76 24.99 -41.56
CA SER A 11 21.08 25.48 -41.99
C SER A 11 22.14 24.40 -41.88
N GLY A 12 22.15 23.64 -40.78
CA GLY A 12 23.09 22.52 -40.60
C GLY A 12 22.90 21.41 -41.64
N MET A 13 21.66 21.06 -41.99
CA MET A 13 21.38 20.11 -43.07
C MET A 13 21.84 20.62 -44.44
N ARG A 14 21.70 21.92 -44.69
CA ARG A 14 22.13 22.55 -45.96
C ARG A 14 23.65 22.57 -46.09
N ASP A 15 24.36 22.90 -45.01
CA ASP A 15 25.83 22.90 -44.95
C ASP A 15 26.37 21.47 -45.14
N PHE A 16 25.76 20.48 -44.49
CA PHE A 16 26.08 19.06 -44.68
C PHE A 16 25.86 18.62 -46.13
N TRP A 17 24.72 18.98 -46.74
CA TRP A 17 24.41 18.60 -48.12
C TRP A 17 25.39 19.23 -49.12
N GLN A 18 25.80 20.47 -48.87
CA GLN A 18 26.78 21.16 -49.70
C GLN A 18 28.16 20.46 -49.62
N GLU A 19 28.60 20.04 -48.43
CA GLU A 19 29.85 19.31 -48.26
C GLU A 19 29.78 17.90 -48.87
N PHE A 20 28.67 17.20 -48.66
CA PHE A 20 28.45 15.85 -49.18
C PHE A 20 28.38 15.81 -50.72
N SER A 21 27.82 16.87 -51.33
CA SER A 21 27.70 16.99 -52.79
C SER A 21 29.03 17.27 -53.50
N ARG A 22 30.09 17.64 -52.76
CA ARG A 22 31.42 17.86 -53.35
C ARG A 22 31.92 16.60 -54.06
N PRO A 23 32.61 16.72 -55.20
CA PRO A 23 33.10 15.59 -55.98
C PRO A 23 34.28 14.91 -55.28
N GLN A 24 33.99 14.12 -54.26
CA GLN A 24 34.93 13.23 -53.59
C GLN A 24 34.61 11.77 -53.95
N PRO A 25 35.62 10.96 -54.31
CA PRO A 25 35.39 9.57 -54.73
C PRO A 25 34.92 8.67 -53.58
N TYR A 26 35.19 9.02 -52.32
CA TYR A 26 34.94 8.17 -51.15
C TYR A 26 33.67 8.48 -50.35
N ARG A 27 32.85 9.46 -50.75
CA ARG A 27 31.62 9.82 -50.01
C ARG A 27 30.64 8.67 -49.82
N ILE A 28 30.39 7.89 -50.88
CA ILE A 28 29.43 6.78 -50.84
C ILE A 28 30.03 5.57 -50.10
N PRO A 29 31.28 5.13 -50.39
CA PRO A 29 31.89 4.04 -49.64
C PRO A 29 31.96 4.29 -48.13
N ILE A 30 32.40 5.47 -47.71
CA ILE A 30 32.48 5.80 -46.28
C ILE A 30 31.09 5.81 -45.64
N LEU A 31 30.11 6.45 -46.29
CA LEU A 31 28.73 6.47 -45.80
C LEU A 31 28.16 5.06 -45.64
N LEU A 32 28.36 4.19 -46.64
CA LEU A 32 27.87 2.81 -46.60
C LEU A 32 28.53 2.02 -45.47
N VAL A 33 29.85 2.16 -45.28
CA VAL A 33 30.56 1.50 -44.17
C VAL A 33 30.04 1.98 -42.81
N SER A 34 29.85 3.29 -42.63
CA SER A 34 29.31 3.85 -41.40
C SER A 34 27.90 3.34 -41.12
N VAL A 35 27.02 3.35 -42.13
CA VAL A 35 25.65 2.83 -42.00
C VAL A 35 25.65 1.33 -41.72
N ALA A 36 26.53 0.56 -42.36
CA ALA A 36 26.65 -0.88 -42.14
C ALA A 36 27.13 -1.21 -40.72
N LEU A 37 28.10 -0.48 -40.19
CA LEU A 37 28.60 -0.68 -38.82
C LEU A 37 27.52 -0.34 -37.79
N THR A 38 26.87 0.83 -37.93
CA THR A 38 25.81 1.25 -37.00
C THR A 38 24.57 0.36 -37.12
N GLY A 39 24.12 0.08 -38.34
CA GLY A 39 22.99 -0.80 -38.60
C GLY A 39 23.25 -2.24 -38.16
N GLY A 40 24.46 -2.75 -38.38
CA GLY A 40 24.88 -4.07 -37.91
C GLY A 40 24.80 -4.20 -36.39
N LEU A 41 25.23 -3.16 -35.65
CA LEU A 41 25.10 -3.13 -34.19
C LEU A 41 23.63 -3.13 -33.75
N LEU A 42 22.80 -2.29 -34.37
CA LEU A 42 21.37 -2.23 -34.04
C LEU A 42 20.64 -3.53 -34.38
N LEU A 43 21.01 -4.21 -35.46
CA LEU A 43 20.44 -5.52 -35.81
C LEU A 43 20.92 -6.63 -34.87
N ALA A 44 22.19 -6.60 -34.47
CA ALA A 44 22.77 -7.59 -33.56
C ALA A 44 22.12 -7.55 -32.17
N PHE A 45 21.84 -6.35 -31.66
CA PHE A 45 21.37 -6.15 -30.28
C PHE A 45 19.90 -5.72 -30.17
N GLY A 46 19.25 -5.35 -31.27
CA GLY A 46 17.88 -4.81 -31.25
C GLY A 46 16.77 -5.85 -31.02
N THR A 47 17.11 -7.14 -31.04
CA THR A 47 16.14 -8.23 -30.86
C THR A 47 16.11 -8.81 -29.45
N GLU A 48 17.07 -8.45 -28.60
CA GLU A 48 17.18 -9.02 -27.26
C GLU A 48 16.22 -8.31 -26.29
N LYS A 49 15.06 -8.92 -26.08
CA LYS A 49 14.14 -8.58 -24.98
C LYS A 49 14.20 -9.71 -23.98
N VAL A 50 14.85 -9.48 -22.85
CA VAL A 50 14.86 -10.42 -21.73
C VAL A 50 13.85 -9.94 -20.70
N ASP A 51 12.60 -10.39 -20.86
CA ASP A 51 11.59 -10.26 -19.80
C ASP A 51 11.86 -11.36 -18.78
N VAL A 52 12.73 -11.08 -17.79
CA VAL A 52 12.94 -12.00 -16.66
C VAL A 52 11.72 -11.90 -15.74
N PRO A 53 10.89 -12.95 -15.61
CA PRO A 53 9.86 -12.94 -14.58
C PRO A 53 10.54 -12.81 -13.21
N PRO A 54 9.99 -12.00 -12.27
CA PRO A 54 10.59 -11.84 -10.96
C PRO A 54 10.73 -13.21 -10.28
N GLU A 55 11.88 -13.44 -9.66
CA GLU A 55 12.13 -14.64 -8.88
C GLU A 55 11.09 -14.72 -7.76
N LYS A 56 10.40 -15.87 -7.63
CA LYS A 56 9.39 -16.05 -6.59
C LYS A 56 10.09 -16.09 -5.23
N PRO A 57 9.59 -15.38 -4.20
CA PRO A 57 10.20 -15.41 -2.89
C PRO A 57 10.05 -16.79 -2.24
N ASP A 58 11.08 -17.22 -1.52
CA ASP A 58 11.01 -18.39 -0.64
C ASP A 58 10.16 -18.07 0.59
N ILE A 59 9.00 -18.71 0.71
CA ILE A 59 8.08 -18.50 1.85
C ILE A 59 8.36 -19.58 2.90
N ILE A 60 8.95 -19.18 4.02
CA ILE A 60 9.12 -20.05 5.20
C ILE A 60 7.87 -19.91 6.08
N TYR A 61 7.04 -20.95 6.11
CA TYR A 61 5.89 -21.01 7.02
C TYR A 61 6.35 -21.46 8.42
N ILE A 62 6.31 -20.54 9.38
CA ILE A 62 6.52 -20.86 10.79
C ILE A 62 5.15 -21.21 11.38
N THR A 63 4.88 -22.50 11.59
CA THR A 63 3.64 -22.96 12.22
C THR A 63 3.85 -23.13 13.72
N THR A 64 2.93 -22.59 14.53
CA THR A 64 2.90 -22.78 15.99
C THR A 64 1.92 -23.86 16.42
N PHE A 65 1.11 -24.36 15.49
CA PHE A 65 0.15 -25.42 15.71
C PHE A 65 0.74 -26.77 15.31
N ALA A 66 0.45 -27.80 16.09
CA ALA A 66 0.85 -29.17 15.75
C ALA A 66 0.21 -29.57 14.40
N PRO A 67 1.01 -29.96 13.39
CA PRO A 67 0.51 -30.24 12.05
C PRO A 67 -0.39 -31.48 12.01
N ASP A 68 -0.20 -32.41 12.96
CA ASP A 68 -0.93 -33.68 13.04
C ASP A 68 -2.22 -33.59 13.87
N ARG A 69 -2.62 -32.39 14.29
CA ARG A 69 -3.80 -32.21 15.13
C ARG A 69 -5.07 -32.43 14.32
N THR A 70 -5.95 -33.29 14.83
CA THR A 70 -7.23 -33.58 14.19
C THR A 70 -8.23 -32.44 14.41
N GLU A 71 -9.20 -32.32 13.51
CA GLU A 71 -10.28 -31.34 13.62
C GLU A 71 -11.08 -31.49 14.93
N ALA A 72 -11.30 -32.74 15.36
CA ALA A 72 -11.95 -33.04 16.64
C ALA A 72 -11.19 -32.47 17.84
N GLU A 73 -9.85 -32.57 17.85
CA GLU A 73 -9.01 -32.01 18.90
C GLU A 73 -8.97 -30.48 18.87
N ILE A 74 -9.06 -29.87 17.69
CA ILE A 74 -9.17 -28.41 17.53
C ILE A 74 -10.49 -27.93 18.15
N VAL A 75 -11.61 -28.56 17.78
CA VAL A 75 -12.94 -28.20 18.30
C VAL A 75 -12.99 -28.36 19.81
N ALA A 76 -12.52 -29.49 20.34
CA ALA A 76 -12.48 -29.73 21.78
C ALA A 76 -11.68 -28.65 22.54
N SER A 77 -10.52 -28.27 21.99
CA SER A 77 -9.67 -27.22 22.56
C SER A 77 -10.30 -25.84 22.49
N ASN A 78 -10.98 -25.53 21.40
CA ASN A 78 -11.67 -24.25 21.24
C ASN A 78 -12.81 -24.13 22.25
N ILE A 79 -13.61 -25.18 22.45
CA ILE A 79 -14.67 -25.22 23.45
C ILE A 79 -14.09 -25.06 24.87
N ALA A 80 -13.01 -25.76 25.19
CA ALA A 80 -12.36 -25.65 26.50
C ALA A 80 -11.81 -24.23 26.76
N ASN A 81 -11.20 -23.62 25.73
CA ASN A 81 -10.69 -22.25 25.82
C ASN A 81 -11.81 -21.22 25.91
N GLN A 82 -12.92 -21.42 25.18
CA GLN A 82 -14.08 -20.55 25.25
C GLN A 82 -14.69 -20.55 26.65
N LYS A 83 -14.89 -21.72 27.25
CA LYS A 83 -15.37 -21.82 28.65
C LYS A 83 -14.48 -21.07 29.63
N LYS A 84 -13.16 -21.22 29.51
CA LYS A 84 -12.20 -20.47 30.36
C LYS A 84 -12.32 -18.97 30.14
N LYS A 85 -12.40 -18.53 28.89
CA LYS A 85 -12.58 -17.13 28.51
C LYS A 85 -13.86 -16.56 29.11
N ASP A 86 -14.97 -17.30 29.02
CA ASP A 86 -16.26 -16.86 29.54
C ASP A 86 -16.24 -16.69 31.06
N ILE A 87 -15.61 -17.64 31.79
CA ILE A 87 -15.44 -17.55 33.25
C ILE A 87 -14.60 -16.32 33.63
N ILE A 88 -13.48 -16.11 32.94
CA ILE A 88 -12.59 -14.96 33.21
C ILE A 88 -13.30 -13.65 32.88
N ALA A 89 -14.05 -13.60 31.77
CA ALA A 89 -14.80 -12.42 31.37
C ALA A 89 -15.89 -12.07 32.38
N ALA A 90 -16.63 -13.07 32.89
CA ALA A 90 -17.65 -12.86 33.91
C ALA A 90 -17.05 -12.29 35.21
N GLU A 91 -15.90 -12.83 35.65
CA GLU A 91 -15.22 -12.34 36.85
C GLU A 91 -14.64 -10.94 36.67
N LEU A 92 -14.09 -10.64 35.48
CA LEU A 92 -13.62 -9.28 35.16
C LEU A 92 -14.77 -8.28 35.14
N ALA A 93 -15.90 -8.62 34.53
CA ALA A 93 -17.09 -7.77 34.50
C ALA A 93 -17.58 -7.44 35.92
N ARG A 94 -17.65 -8.45 36.79
CA ARG A 94 -18.00 -8.28 38.21
C ARG A 94 -17.03 -7.33 38.92
N ARG A 95 -15.72 -7.52 38.73
CA ARG A 95 -14.70 -6.64 39.33
C ARG A 95 -14.74 -5.22 38.79
N GLU A 96 -15.07 -5.05 37.51
CA GLU A 96 -15.22 -3.73 36.91
C GLU A 96 -16.44 -3.00 37.45
N GLU A 97 -17.56 -3.70 37.66
CA GLU A 97 -18.74 -3.16 38.37
C GLU A 97 -18.36 -2.70 39.79
N GLU A 98 -17.72 -3.56 40.58
CA GLU A 98 -17.27 -3.24 41.94
C GLU A 98 -16.32 -2.03 41.95
N LYS A 99 -15.38 -1.96 40.99
CA LYS A 99 -14.48 -0.80 40.84
C LYS A 99 -15.25 0.48 40.51
N ARG A 100 -16.18 0.43 39.56
CA ARG A 100 -17.00 1.60 39.19
C ARG A 100 -17.79 2.12 40.40
N ASP A 101 -18.41 1.22 41.17
CA ASP A 101 -19.17 1.58 42.35
C ASP A 101 -18.28 2.16 43.47
N LEU A 102 -17.09 1.59 43.67
CA LEU A 102 -16.10 2.13 44.60
C LEU A 102 -15.67 3.54 44.18
N TYR A 103 -15.31 3.77 42.92
CA TYR A 103 -14.92 5.08 42.43
C TYR A 103 -16.06 6.11 42.50
N ARG A 104 -17.29 5.70 42.18
CA ARG A 104 -18.48 6.54 42.35
C ARG A 104 -18.64 6.97 43.80
N THR A 105 -18.51 6.04 44.73
CA THR A 105 -18.63 6.30 46.17
C THR A 105 -17.51 7.23 46.67
N LEU A 106 -16.26 6.96 46.28
CA LEU A 106 -15.11 7.81 46.62
C LEU A 106 -15.25 9.23 46.06
N GLY A 107 -15.76 9.37 44.83
CA GLY A 107 -16.06 10.67 44.23
C GLY A 107 -17.13 11.44 45.00
N LYS A 108 -18.22 10.78 45.41
CA LYS A 108 -19.25 11.40 46.25
C LYS A 108 -18.68 11.85 47.59
N MET A 109 -17.84 11.03 48.23
CA MET A 109 -17.20 11.36 49.51
C MET A 109 -16.19 12.51 49.41
N SER A 110 -15.49 12.66 48.28
CA SER A 110 -14.54 13.76 48.04
C SER A 110 -15.21 15.08 47.63
N GLY A 111 -16.54 15.11 47.55
CA GLY A 111 -17.33 16.30 47.19
C GLY A 111 -17.56 16.47 45.68
N MET A 112 -17.30 15.45 44.86
CA MET A 112 -17.52 15.46 43.42
C MET A 112 -18.94 14.99 43.05
N ASP A 113 -19.58 15.69 42.11
CA ASP A 113 -20.91 15.33 41.57
C ASP A 113 -20.78 14.27 40.47
N THR A 114 -20.64 13.01 40.89
CA THR A 114 -20.42 11.87 40.00
C THR A 114 -21.61 11.58 39.08
N ASP A 115 -22.84 11.88 39.51
CA ASP A 115 -24.05 11.65 38.72
C ASP A 115 -24.11 12.59 37.50
N LYS A 116 -23.71 13.86 37.67
CA LYS A 116 -23.56 14.79 36.53
C LYS A 116 -22.43 14.39 35.58
N ILE A 117 -21.32 13.89 36.11
CA ILE A 117 -20.17 13.46 35.31
C ILE A 117 -20.53 12.25 34.45
N GLU A 118 -21.23 11.26 35.03
CA GLU A 118 -21.72 10.08 34.28
C GLU A 118 -22.68 10.48 33.16
N ALA A 119 -23.64 11.37 33.44
CA ALA A 119 -24.59 11.85 32.43
C ALA A 119 -23.91 12.61 31.28
N GLN A 120 -22.86 13.39 31.56
CA GLN A 120 -22.07 14.06 30.53
C GLN A 120 -21.26 13.05 29.70
N ALA A 121 -20.62 12.08 30.36
CA ALA A 121 -19.83 11.03 29.70
C ALA A 121 -20.70 10.13 28.80
N GLU A 122 -21.96 9.86 29.16
CA GLU A 122 -22.91 9.14 28.29
C GLU A 122 -23.25 9.93 27.03
N LYS A 123 -23.51 11.24 27.16
CA LYS A 123 -23.78 12.11 26.01
C LYS A 123 -22.59 12.19 25.06
N GLU A 124 -21.39 12.29 25.60
CA GLU A 124 -20.15 12.32 24.83
C GLU A 124 -19.92 10.99 24.10
N ARG A 125 -20.04 9.85 24.80
CA ARG A 125 -19.93 8.51 24.20
C ARG A 125 -20.94 8.30 23.06
N ALA A 126 -22.20 8.65 23.27
CA ALA A 126 -23.23 8.55 22.24
C ALA A 126 -22.95 9.45 21.02
N ALA A 127 -22.36 10.63 21.23
CA ALA A 127 -21.95 11.51 20.15
C ALA A 127 -20.73 10.97 19.39
N GLU A 128 -19.76 10.36 20.09
CA GLU A 128 -18.61 9.71 19.49
C GLU A 128 -18.98 8.45 18.70
N GLU A 129 -19.88 7.62 19.20
CA GLU A 129 -20.39 6.45 18.50
C GLU A 129 -21.05 6.85 17.18
N LYS A 130 -21.94 7.87 17.19
CA LYS A 130 -22.55 8.40 15.97
C LYS A 130 -21.53 8.93 14.97
N LYS A 131 -20.49 9.65 15.45
CA LYS A 131 -19.40 10.12 14.60
C LYS A 131 -18.60 8.96 14.01
N ARG A 132 -18.35 7.91 14.80
CA ARG A 132 -17.63 6.71 14.37
C ARG A 132 -18.43 5.91 13.35
N GLU A 133 -19.73 5.75 13.55
CA GLU A 133 -20.63 5.11 12.59
C GLU A 133 -20.66 5.88 11.27
N ALA A 134 -20.84 7.21 11.31
CA ALA A 134 -20.80 8.06 10.11
C ALA A 134 -19.44 7.99 9.40
N TYR A 135 -18.33 7.90 10.15
CA TYR A 135 -17.00 7.72 9.57
C TYR A 135 -16.85 6.35 8.89
N ILE A 136 -17.28 5.27 9.55
CA ILE A 136 -17.24 3.92 8.96
C ILE A 136 -18.08 3.88 7.67
N GLU A 137 -19.27 4.47 7.67
CA GLU A 137 -20.13 4.55 6.49
C GLU A 137 -19.48 5.32 5.33
N GLN A 138 -18.82 6.45 5.61
CA GLN A 138 -18.08 7.20 4.59
C GLN A 138 -16.90 6.43 4.00
N VAL A 139 -16.16 5.69 4.84
CA VAL A 139 -15.00 4.90 4.41
C VAL A 139 -15.44 3.67 3.61
N VAL A 140 -16.47 2.96 4.06
CA VAL A 140 -17.03 1.79 3.36
C VAL A 140 -17.70 2.20 2.06
N GLY A 141 -18.45 3.30 2.04
CA GLY A 141 -19.12 3.81 0.83
C GLY A 141 -18.14 4.31 -0.25
N LYS A 142 -17.00 4.89 0.13
CA LYS A 142 -15.93 5.21 -0.84
C LYS A 142 -15.20 3.97 -1.38
N GLY A 143 -15.20 2.87 -0.63
CA GLY A 143 -14.59 1.60 -1.05
C GLY A 143 -15.37 0.87 -2.15
N SER A 144 -16.69 1.07 -2.22
CA SER A 144 -17.54 0.49 -3.27
C SER A 144 -17.49 1.22 -4.62
N ASP A 145 -16.91 2.43 -4.66
CA ASP A 145 -16.76 3.24 -5.88
C ASP A 145 -15.39 3.06 -6.56
N ALA A 146 -14.53 2.17 -6.05
CA ALA A 146 -13.26 1.85 -6.71
C ALA A 146 -13.54 1.02 -7.97
N PRO A 147 -13.20 1.50 -9.18
CA PRO A 147 -13.35 0.71 -10.39
C PRO A 147 -12.48 -0.54 -10.28
N ALA A 148 -13.07 -1.71 -10.55
CA ALA A 148 -12.33 -2.93 -10.78
C ALA A 148 -11.29 -2.66 -11.88
N GLN A 149 -10.00 -2.70 -11.51
CA GLN A 149 -8.88 -2.68 -12.43
C GLN A 149 -8.55 -4.11 -12.86
#